data_AF-A0A7Y5K921-F1
#
_entry.id   AF-A0A7Y5K921-F1
#
_cell.length_a   1.000
_cell.length_b   1.000
_cell.length_c   1.000
_cell.angle_alpha   90.00
_cell.angle_beta   90.00
_cell.angle_gamma   90.00
#
_symmetry.space_group_name_H-M   'P 1'
#
loop_
_entity.id
_entity.type
_entity.pdbx_description
1 polymer ?
#
loop_
_entity_poly.entity_id
_entity_poly.type
_entity_poly.pdbx_seq_one_letter_code
_entity_poly.pdbx_strand_id
1 'polypeptide(L)'
;MPTRILVVDDEPDLELMVSQKFRKQVREKELEFAFAGTGVAALNKLHEDAAIDVVLTDINMPEMDGLTLLSRIAEQFPLIRSVIVSAYGDMKNIRTALNRGAFDFITKPIEFEDLEITIKKTIQDALVRKQAARDRDRLVALQRELDVARRIQQSILPRSFPASPHFELHAHMLTAKEVGGDLYDFFPLGESKLGFVIGDASGKGIPAAIFMAVSRTLLRATAMTGMVPHECLRHVNGMLHANGDAETFVTIFYGILDTATGEITYCNGAHNPPYVLRTDGRVESTGAPDGLMLGLFAQA
;
A
#
# COMPACT_ATOMS: atom_id res chain seq x y z
N MET A 1 2.34 -24.67 9.32
CA MET A 1 2.94 -25.63 8.36
C MET A 1 4.31 -25.99 8.90
N PRO A 2 4.77 -27.24 8.78
CA PRO A 2 6.13 -27.63 9.17
C PRO A 2 7.14 -26.80 8.38
N THR A 3 8.29 -26.49 8.98
CA THR A 3 9.41 -25.91 8.23
C THR A 3 10.11 -27.02 7.46
N ARG A 4 10.30 -26.82 6.16
CA ARG A 4 10.88 -27.84 5.29
C ARG A 4 12.35 -27.56 5.02
N ILE A 5 13.19 -28.56 5.31
CA ILE A 5 14.64 -28.48 5.23
C ILE A 5 15.12 -29.47 4.17
N LEU A 6 15.89 -29.01 3.20
CA LEU A 6 16.56 -29.87 2.22
C LEU A 6 17.98 -30.17 2.71
N VAL A 7 18.27 -31.44 2.93
CA VAL A 7 19.62 -31.92 3.25
C VAL A 7 20.25 -32.47 1.97
N VAL A 8 21.47 -32.03 1.67
CA VAL A 8 22.21 -32.37 0.45
C VAL A 8 23.56 -32.95 0.84
N ASP A 9 23.72 -34.25 0.65
CA ASP A 9 24.93 -35.00 0.99
C ASP A 9 24.95 -36.25 0.10
N ASP A 10 26.12 -36.59 -0.45
CA ASP A 10 26.30 -37.78 -1.28
C ASP A 10 26.48 -39.06 -0.46
N GLU A 11 26.74 -38.93 0.84
CA GLU A 11 26.78 -40.01 1.81
C GLU A 11 25.44 -40.16 2.56
N PRO A 12 24.92 -41.39 2.73
CA PRO A 12 23.63 -41.62 3.40
C PRO A 12 23.67 -41.39 4.92
N ASP A 13 24.87 -41.22 5.50
CA ASP A 13 25.08 -41.10 6.93
C ASP A 13 24.42 -39.84 7.51
N LEU A 14 24.49 -38.72 6.79
CA LEU A 14 23.87 -37.46 7.22
C LEU A 14 22.34 -37.57 7.23
N GLU A 15 21.76 -38.18 6.20
CA GLU A 15 20.31 -38.42 6.08
C GLU A 15 19.80 -39.25 7.25
N LEU A 16 20.48 -40.36 7.56
CA LEU A 16 20.12 -41.24 8.66
C LEU A 16 20.24 -40.52 10.01
N MET A 17 21.33 -39.78 10.22
CA MET A 17 21.60 -39.05 11.44
C MET A 17 20.54 -37.99 11.72
N VAL A 18 20.21 -37.15 10.73
CA VAL A 18 19.19 -36.09 10.85
C VAL A 18 17.80 -36.71 11.09
N SER A 19 17.46 -37.75 10.35
CA SER A 19 16.17 -38.44 10.50
C SER A 19 15.98 -39.06 11.89
N GLN A 20 17.05 -39.62 12.46
CA GLN A 20 17.01 -40.19 13.81
C GLN A 20 16.97 -39.10 14.89
N LYS A 21 17.81 -38.07 14.76
CA LYS A 21 17.93 -37.00 15.76
C LYS A 21 16.66 -36.16 15.88
N PHE A 22 16.03 -35.82 14.76
CA PHE A 22 14.85 -34.95 14.72
C PHE A 22 13.52 -35.73 14.62
N ARG A 23 13.53 -37.04 14.90
CA ARG A 23 12.36 -37.92 14.79
C ARG A 23 11.13 -37.40 15.57
N LYS A 24 11.36 -36.78 16.73
CA LYS A 24 10.28 -36.21 17.55
C LYS A 24 9.61 -35.03 16.83
N GLN A 25 10.39 -34.05 16.36
CA GLN A 25 9.93 -32.86 15.65
C GLN A 25 9.24 -33.22 14.33
N VAL A 26 9.72 -34.24 13.63
CA VAL A 26 9.07 -34.76 12.41
C VAL A 26 7.70 -35.36 12.75
N ARG A 27 7.60 -36.17 13.83
CA ARG A 27 6.32 -36.74 14.28
C ARG A 27 5.33 -35.66 14.75
N GLU A 28 5.84 -34.61 15.38
CA GLU A 28 5.06 -33.46 15.85
C GLU A 28 4.71 -32.47 14.72
N LYS A 29 5.17 -32.73 13.48
CA LYS A 29 4.96 -31.88 12.29
C LYS A 29 5.51 -30.46 12.44
N GLU A 30 6.60 -30.32 13.19
CA GLU A 30 7.34 -29.07 13.31
C GLU A 30 8.35 -28.91 12.17
N LEU A 31 9.03 -30.01 11.82
CA LEU A 31 10.05 -30.09 10.78
C LEU A 31 9.68 -31.17 9.77
N GLU A 32 10.06 -30.93 8.52
CA GLU A 32 10.01 -31.93 7.46
C GLU A 32 11.33 -31.89 6.68
N PHE A 33 11.91 -33.05 6.42
CA PHE A 33 13.18 -33.15 5.71
C PHE A 33 12.98 -33.71 4.31
N ALA A 34 13.64 -33.08 3.34
CA ALA A 34 13.85 -33.59 2.00
C ALA A 34 15.35 -33.87 1.83
N PHE A 35 15.70 -34.84 0.97
CA PHE A 35 17.08 -35.27 0.78
C PHE A 35 17.49 -35.24 -0.69
N ALA A 36 18.74 -34.88 -1.00
CA ALA A 36 19.30 -34.94 -2.35
C ALA A 36 20.77 -35.38 -2.30
N GLY A 37 21.17 -36.26 -3.22
CA GLY A 37 22.56 -36.77 -3.26
C GLY A 37 23.56 -35.87 -4.00
N THR A 38 23.08 -34.89 -4.77
CA THR A 38 23.93 -34.00 -5.56
C THR A 38 23.36 -32.59 -5.59
N GLY A 39 24.20 -31.58 -5.86
CA GLY A 39 23.73 -30.20 -6.01
C GLY A 39 22.74 -30.01 -7.16
N VAL A 40 22.85 -30.80 -8.24
CA VAL A 40 21.90 -30.78 -9.36
C VAL A 40 20.53 -31.27 -8.90
N ALA A 41 20.47 -32.41 -8.21
CA ALA A 41 19.23 -32.94 -7.66
C ALA A 41 18.59 -32.00 -6.63
N ALA A 42 19.42 -31.32 -5.82
CA ALA A 42 18.97 -30.31 -4.88
C ALA A 42 18.27 -29.14 -5.59
N LEU A 43 18.88 -28.57 -6.64
CA LEU A 43 18.26 -27.49 -7.42
C LEU A 43 16.94 -27.91 -8.04
N ASN A 44 16.84 -29.12 -8.59
CA ASN A 44 15.58 -29.61 -9.16
C ASN A 44 14.48 -29.65 -8.09
N LYS A 45 14.79 -30.15 -6.89
CA LYS A 45 13.84 -30.15 -5.77
C LYS A 45 13.42 -28.75 -5.33
N LEU A 46 14.34 -27.78 -5.33
CA LEU A 46 14.00 -26.39 -5.00
C LEU A 46 13.05 -25.75 -6.03
N HIS A 47 13.12 -26.16 -7.30
CA HIS A 47 12.16 -25.72 -8.32
C HIS A 47 10.79 -26.40 -8.19
N GLU A 48 10.76 -27.66 -7.78
CA GLU A 48 9.52 -28.44 -7.62
C GLU A 48 8.78 -28.09 -6.31
N ASP A 49 9.52 -27.74 -5.27
CA ASP A 49 9.00 -27.57 -3.91
C ASP A 49 9.34 -26.21 -3.29
N ALA A 50 8.42 -25.25 -3.50
CA ALA A 50 8.52 -23.91 -2.94
C ALA A 50 8.32 -23.84 -1.41
N ALA A 51 8.08 -24.97 -0.73
CA ALA A 51 7.96 -25.01 0.74
C ALA A 51 9.33 -25.14 1.44
N ILE A 52 10.41 -25.42 0.71
CA ILE A 52 11.76 -25.52 1.27
C ILE A 52 12.26 -24.13 1.66
N ASP A 53 12.56 -23.95 2.94
CA ASP A 53 13.00 -22.68 3.51
C ASP A 53 14.48 -22.69 3.92
N VAL A 54 15.03 -23.89 4.15
CA VAL A 54 16.42 -24.09 4.60
C VAL A 54 17.07 -25.19 3.79
N VAL A 55 18.34 -24.99 3.43
CA VAL A 55 19.20 -25.99 2.78
C VAL A 55 20.39 -26.26 3.68
N LEU A 56 20.67 -27.53 3.98
CA LEU A 56 21.89 -27.99 4.61
C LEU A 56 22.66 -28.78 3.57
N THR A 57 23.86 -28.36 3.18
CA THR A 57 24.62 -29.03 2.09
C THR A 57 26.05 -29.30 2.48
N ASP A 58 26.56 -30.48 2.17
CA ASP A 58 28.00 -30.72 2.15
C ASP A 58 28.67 -29.88 1.06
N ILE A 59 29.96 -29.61 1.21
CA ILE A 59 30.77 -28.93 0.21
C ILE A 59 31.18 -29.89 -0.89
N ASN A 60 31.71 -31.06 -0.55
CA ASN A 60 32.34 -31.94 -1.50
C ASN A 60 31.34 -32.99 -1.96
N MET A 61 30.77 -32.79 -3.15
CA MET A 61 29.80 -33.71 -3.74
C MET A 61 30.04 -33.85 -5.25
N PRO A 62 29.68 -34.99 -5.87
CA PRO A 62 29.79 -35.19 -7.31
C PRO A 62 28.83 -34.28 -8.09
N GLU A 63 29.15 -34.10 -9.39
CA GLU A 63 28.43 -33.26 -10.37
C GLU A 63 28.44 -31.75 -10.07
N MET A 64 27.93 -31.35 -8.91
CA MET A 64 27.87 -29.97 -8.44
C MET A 64 28.21 -29.91 -6.95
N ASP A 65 29.30 -29.21 -6.63
CA ASP A 65 29.73 -28.98 -5.26
C ASP A 65 28.80 -28.01 -4.50
N GLY A 66 28.85 -28.06 -3.17
CA GLY A 66 28.00 -27.24 -2.31
C GLY A 66 28.24 -25.73 -2.46
N LEU A 67 29.45 -25.31 -2.84
CA LEU A 67 29.77 -23.90 -3.06
C LEU A 67 29.14 -23.35 -4.35
N THR A 68 29.04 -24.18 -5.38
CA THR A 68 28.36 -23.89 -6.64
C THR A 68 26.85 -23.91 -6.43
N LEU A 69 26.33 -24.91 -5.72
CA LEU A 69 24.93 -24.97 -5.30
C LEU A 69 24.52 -23.71 -4.53
N LEU A 70 25.31 -23.32 -3.53
CA LEU A 70 25.08 -22.11 -2.74
C LEU A 70 24.95 -20.85 -3.62
N SER A 71 25.83 -20.71 -4.61
CA SER A 71 25.81 -19.57 -5.52
C SER A 71 24.51 -19.55 -6.35
N ARG A 72 24.07 -20.72 -6.83
CA ARG A 72 22.81 -20.87 -7.57
C ARG A 72 21.58 -20.60 -6.70
N ILE A 73 21.60 -21.05 -5.45
CA ILE A 73 20.53 -20.77 -4.47
C ILE A 73 20.44 -19.27 -4.20
N ALA A 74 21.57 -18.60 -3.97
CA ALA A 74 21.59 -17.17 -3.72
C ALA A 74 21.03 -16.34 -4.89
N GLU A 75 21.26 -16.79 -6.13
CA GLU A 75 20.74 -16.14 -7.34
C GLU A 75 19.25 -16.41 -7.60
N GLN A 76 18.81 -17.66 -7.47
CA GLN A 76 17.48 -18.09 -7.91
C GLN A 76 16.44 -18.11 -6.77
N PHE A 77 16.89 -18.34 -5.54
CA PHE A 77 16.05 -18.53 -4.36
C PHE A 77 16.51 -17.64 -3.19
N PRO A 78 16.46 -16.31 -3.32
CA PRO A 78 17.07 -15.36 -2.38
C PRO A 78 16.47 -15.40 -0.96
N LEU A 79 15.33 -16.05 -0.77
CA LEU A 79 14.67 -16.22 0.53
C LEU A 79 15.13 -17.48 1.28
N ILE A 80 15.75 -18.44 0.60
CA ILE A 80 16.24 -19.68 1.22
C ILE A 80 17.53 -19.40 1.99
N ARG A 81 17.66 -19.98 3.18
CA ARG A 81 18.90 -19.95 3.95
C ARG A 81 19.67 -21.25 3.82
N SER A 82 20.93 -21.13 3.41
CA SER A 82 21.83 -22.28 3.23
C SER A 82 22.82 -22.36 4.38
N VAL A 83 23.00 -23.55 4.94
CA VAL A 83 24.01 -23.91 5.92
C VAL A 83 24.95 -24.91 5.26
N ILE A 84 26.25 -24.68 5.42
CA ILE A 84 27.27 -25.53 4.83
C ILE A 84 27.79 -26.53 5.86
N VAL A 85 27.82 -27.80 5.51
CA VAL A 85 28.53 -28.84 6.27
C VAL A 85 29.92 -28.99 5.66
N SER A 86 30.96 -28.93 6.47
CA SER A 86 32.36 -28.93 5.99
C SER A 86 33.25 -29.78 6.88
N ALA A 87 34.36 -30.30 6.35
CA ALA A 87 35.35 -31.03 7.14
C ALA A 87 36.05 -30.14 8.19
N TYR A 88 36.47 -30.74 9.31
CA TYR A 88 37.29 -30.07 10.32
C TYR A 88 38.59 -29.51 9.70
N GLY A 89 38.87 -28.23 9.94
CA GLY A 89 40.07 -27.56 9.43
C GLY A 89 39.94 -26.94 8.03
N ASP A 90 38.82 -27.11 7.33
CA ASP A 90 38.61 -26.52 5.99
C ASP A 90 38.14 -25.04 6.06
N MET A 91 38.93 -24.21 6.73
CA MET A 91 38.62 -22.80 6.93
C MET A 91 38.56 -22.00 5.62
N LYS A 92 39.27 -22.44 4.58
CA LYS A 92 39.27 -21.75 3.28
C LYS A 92 37.92 -21.87 2.59
N ASN A 93 37.33 -23.08 2.56
CA ASN A 93 36.03 -23.28 1.95
C ASN A 93 34.91 -22.71 2.81
N ILE A 94 34.97 -22.81 4.14
CA ILE A 94 34.01 -22.17 5.06
C ILE A 94 33.96 -20.66 4.82
N ARG A 95 35.12 -19.99 4.77
CA ARG A 95 35.18 -18.55 4.50
C ARG A 95 34.62 -18.21 3.11
N THR A 96 34.88 -19.05 2.12
CA THR A 96 34.37 -18.87 0.77
C THR A 96 32.85 -19.00 0.73
N ALA A 97 32.29 -19.99 1.43
CA ALA A 97 30.84 -20.18 1.60
C ALA A 97 30.17 -18.96 2.25
N LEU A 98 30.69 -18.49 3.38
CA LEU A 98 30.11 -17.32 4.07
C LEU A 98 30.11 -16.07 3.16
N ASN A 99 31.20 -15.83 2.43
CA ASN A 99 31.27 -14.72 1.47
C ASN A 99 30.31 -14.88 0.27
N ARG A 100 29.88 -16.11 -0.04
CA ARG A 100 28.89 -16.42 -1.07
C ARG A 100 27.45 -16.47 -0.53
N GLY A 101 27.24 -16.10 0.72
CA GLY A 101 25.90 -15.95 1.32
C GLY A 101 25.41 -17.15 2.11
N ALA A 102 26.28 -18.12 2.45
CA ALA A 102 25.93 -19.13 3.46
C ALA A 102 25.58 -18.43 4.77
N PHE A 103 24.47 -18.85 5.38
CA PHE A 103 23.99 -18.28 6.63
C PHE A 103 24.86 -18.69 7.81
N ASP A 104 25.23 -19.96 7.84
CA ASP A 104 26.09 -20.54 8.87
C ASP A 104 26.80 -21.78 8.33
N PHE A 105 27.64 -22.40 9.17
CA PHE A 105 28.29 -23.66 8.84
C PHE A 105 28.30 -24.64 10.02
N ILE A 106 28.56 -25.91 9.71
CA ILE A 106 28.72 -27.00 10.67
C ILE A 106 29.96 -27.80 10.28
N THR A 107 30.81 -28.14 11.25
CA THR A 107 32.01 -28.95 11.02
C THR A 107 31.73 -30.44 11.22
N LYS A 108 32.32 -31.31 10.38
CA LYS A 108 32.40 -32.76 10.59
C LYS A 108 33.59 -33.07 11.52
N PRO A 109 33.47 -33.95 12.55
CA PRO A 109 32.28 -34.71 12.91
C PRO A 109 31.19 -33.80 13.51
N ILE A 110 29.93 -34.05 13.13
CA ILE A 110 28.81 -33.17 13.46
C ILE A 110 28.43 -33.36 14.93
N GLU A 111 28.55 -32.29 15.71
CA GLU A 111 28.02 -32.22 17.07
C GLU A 111 26.52 -31.91 17.03
N PHE A 112 25.73 -32.73 17.73
CA PHE A 112 24.27 -32.60 17.67
C PHE A 112 23.74 -31.29 18.26
N GLU A 113 24.41 -30.76 19.27
CA GLU A 113 24.03 -29.49 19.89
C GLU A 113 24.22 -28.34 18.91
N ASP A 114 25.37 -28.30 18.24
CA ASP A 114 25.68 -27.30 17.20
C ASP A 114 24.72 -27.39 16.02
N LEU A 115 24.41 -28.61 15.54
CA LEU A 115 23.42 -28.81 14.48
C LEU A 115 22.04 -28.28 14.87
N GLU A 116 21.59 -28.54 16.09
CA GLU A 116 20.29 -28.10 16.57
C GLU A 116 20.22 -26.58 16.73
N ILE A 117 21.27 -25.96 17.29
CA ILE A 117 21.38 -24.49 17.40
C ILE A 117 21.36 -23.85 16.02
N THR A 118 22.20 -24.36 15.11
CA THR A 118 22.33 -23.82 13.75
C THR A 118 21.03 -23.97 12.97
N ILE A 119 20.37 -25.13 13.00
CA ILE A 119 19.07 -25.32 12.34
C ILE A 119 18.03 -24.35 12.91
N LYS A 120 17.89 -24.26 14.24
CA LYS A 120 16.90 -23.36 14.87
C LYS A 120 17.13 -21.89 14.47
N LYS A 121 18.38 -21.43 14.53
CA LYS A 121 18.76 -20.06 14.15
C LYS A 121 18.48 -19.81 12.66
N THR A 122 18.76 -20.79 11.81
CA THR A 122 18.55 -20.69 10.36
C THR A 122 17.07 -20.62 9.99
N ILE A 123 16.24 -21.47 10.62
CA ILE A 123 14.79 -21.44 10.46
C ILE A 123 14.22 -20.09 10.87
N GLN A 124 14.62 -19.59 12.03
CA GLN A 124 14.13 -18.30 12.54
C GLN A 124 14.43 -17.17 11.56
N ASP A 125 15.64 -17.12 11.01
CA ASP A 125 16.00 -16.10 10.03
C ASP A 125 15.24 -16.25 8.70
N ALA A 126 15.11 -17.48 8.19
CA ALA A 126 14.34 -17.77 6.98
C ALA A 126 12.87 -17.32 7.12
N LEU A 127 12.24 -17.60 8.27
CA LEU A 127 10.88 -17.17 8.58
C LEU A 127 10.74 -15.64 8.61
N VAL A 128 11.67 -14.94 9.29
CA VAL A 128 11.66 -13.47 9.36
C VAL A 128 11.80 -12.85 7.97
N ARG A 129 12.69 -13.39 7.13
CA ARG A 129 12.88 -12.92 5.75
C ARG A 129 11.66 -13.16 4.88
N LYS A 130 11.06 -14.36 4.94
CA LYS A 130 9.86 -14.71 4.19
C LYS A 130 8.67 -13.84 4.60
N GLN A 131 8.52 -13.56 5.90
CA GLN A 131 7.50 -12.66 6.41
C GLN A 131 7.72 -11.23 5.91
N ALA A 132 8.95 -10.71 6.01
CA ALA A 132 9.28 -9.36 5.52
C ALA A 132 9.03 -9.21 4.01
N ALA A 133 9.34 -10.23 3.21
CA ALA A 133 9.07 -10.24 1.78
C ALA A 133 7.55 -10.18 1.50
N ARG A 134 6.75 -11.00 2.19
CA ARG A 134 5.29 -11.01 2.06
C ARG A 134 4.66 -9.68 2.47
N ASP A 135 5.12 -9.10 3.58
CA ASP A 135 4.61 -7.81 4.06
C ASP A 135 4.96 -6.69 3.07
N ARG A 136 6.17 -6.72 2.50
CA ARG A 136 6.56 -5.80 1.43
C ARG A 136 5.67 -5.93 0.20
N ASP A 137 5.43 -7.15 -0.28
CA ASP A 137 4.57 -7.38 -1.45
C ASP A 137 3.14 -6.91 -1.18
N ARG A 138 2.63 -7.14 0.03
CA ARG A 138 1.32 -6.65 0.47
C ARG A 138 1.24 -5.13 0.50
N LEU A 139 2.28 -4.45 1.00
CA LEU A 139 2.35 -2.99 1.00
C LEU A 139 2.40 -2.43 -0.43
N VAL A 140 3.16 -3.05 -1.33
CA VAL A 140 3.21 -2.66 -2.74
C VAL A 140 1.85 -2.82 -3.42
N ALA A 141 1.14 -3.93 -3.14
CA ALA A 141 -0.21 -4.14 -3.66
C ALA A 141 -1.19 -3.06 -3.15
N LEU A 142 -1.19 -2.77 -1.84
CA LEU A 142 -2.03 -1.75 -1.24
C LEU A 142 -1.74 -0.35 -1.81
N GLN A 143 -0.47 -0.01 -2.02
CA GLN A 143 -0.08 1.27 -2.62
C GLN A 143 -0.67 1.41 -4.04
N ARG A 144 -0.63 0.35 -4.85
CA ARG A 144 -1.22 0.35 -6.19
C ARG A 144 -2.73 0.58 -6.16
N GLU A 145 -3.44 -0.02 -5.21
CA GLU A 145 -4.88 0.21 -5.02
C GLU A 145 -5.17 1.67 -4.63
N LEU A 146 -4.37 2.25 -3.74
CA LEU A 146 -4.51 3.67 -3.37
C LEU A 146 -4.21 4.62 -4.54
N ASP A 147 -3.22 4.30 -5.38
CA ASP A 147 -2.92 5.09 -6.58
C ASP A 147 -4.08 5.06 -7.58
N VAL A 148 -4.77 3.92 -7.71
CA VAL A 148 -6.00 3.83 -8.51
C VAL A 148 -7.07 4.76 -7.94
N ALA A 149 -7.32 4.70 -6.63
CA ALA A 149 -8.30 5.57 -5.96
C ALA A 149 -7.97 7.06 -6.15
N ARG A 150 -6.69 7.44 -6.04
CA ARG A 150 -6.21 8.81 -6.30
C ARG A 150 -6.53 9.26 -7.73
N ARG A 151 -6.25 8.43 -8.73
CA ARG A 151 -6.54 8.76 -10.14
C ARG A 151 -8.04 8.94 -10.38
N ILE A 152 -8.87 8.09 -9.78
CA ILE A 152 -10.33 8.20 -9.84
C ILE A 152 -10.77 9.52 -9.22
N GLN A 153 -10.35 9.84 -7.99
CA GLN A 153 -10.68 11.10 -7.32
C GLN A 153 -10.29 12.31 -8.17
N GLN A 154 -9.07 12.35 -8.69
CA GLN A 154 -8.60 13.44 -9.54
C GLN A 154 -9.36 13.53 -10.87
N SER A 155 -10.01 12.47 -11.33
CA SER A 155 -10.84 12.49 -12.54
C SER A 155 -12.24 13.08 -12.31
N ILE A 156 -12.68 13.11 -11.04
CA ILE A 156 -13.98 13.69 -10.65
C ILE A 156 -13.90 15.22 -10.70
N LEU A 157 -12.75 15.78 -10.33
CA LEU A 157 -12.52 17.23 -10.32
C LEU A 157 -12.29 17.79 -11.72
N PRO A 158 -12.79 19.00 -12.03
CA PRO A 158 -12.63 19.59 -13.35
C PRO A 158 -11.16 19.97 -13.61
N ARG A 159 -10.66 19.57 -14.79
CA ARG A 159 -9.27 19.83 -15.23
C ARG A 159 -9.15 20.86 -16.34
N SER A 160 -10.25 21.11 -17.05
CA SER A 160 -10.33 22.07 -18.15
C SER A 160 -11.05 23.32 -17.68
N PHE A 161 -10.35 24.44 -17.65
CA PHE A 161 -10.91 25.73 -17.28
C PHE A 161 -11.64 26.36 -18.48
N PRO A 162 -12.81 26.99 -18.29
CA PRO A 162 -13.52 27.65 -19.37
C PRO A 162 -12.69 28.84 -19.88
N ALA A 163 -12.52 28.92 -21.21
CA ALA A 163 -11.96 30.12 -21.82
C ALA A 163 -13.04 31.23 -21.82
N SER A 164 -12.70 32.40 -21.29
CA SER A 164 -13.61 33.55 -21.24
C SER A 164 -12.81 34.84 -21.44
N PRO A 165 -13.32 35.81 -22.22
CA PRO A 165 -12.70 37.13 -22.32
C PRO A 165 -13.02 38.02 -21.10
N HIS A 166 -13.95 37.60 -20.24
CA HIS A 166 -14.47 38.41 -19.12
C HIS A 166 -13.89 38.03 -17.77
N PHE A 167 -13.39 36.80 -17.62
CA PHE A 167 -12.82 36.31 -16.36
C PHE A 167 -11.80 35.21 -16.61
N GLU A 168 -10.89 35.04 -15.67
CA GLU A 168 -9.95 33.91 -15.61
C GLU A 168 -10.29 33.05 -14.38
N LEU A 169 -10.22 31.73 -14.54
CA LEU A 169 -10.50 30.78 -13.47
C LEU A 169 -9.33 29.83 -13.29
N HIS A 170 -8.89 29.67 -12.04
CA HIS A 170 -7.81 28.78 -11.66
C HIS A 170 -8.19 28.01 -10.39
N ALA A 171 -7.79 26.74 -10.34
CA ALA A 171 -7.99 25.89 -9.18
C ALA A 171 -6.85 24.89 -9.08
N HIS A 172 -6.52 24.51 -7.85
CA HIS A 172 -5.49 23.52 -7.57
C HIS A 172 -5.81 22.82 -6.24
N MET A 173 -5.50 21.52 -6.18
CA MET A 173 -5.74 20.72 -4.97
C MET A 173 -4.52 19.83 -4.71
N LEU A 174 -3.98 19.96 -3.50
CA LEU A 174 -2.88 19.14 -2.98
C LEU A 174 -3.35 18.36 -1.77
N THR A 175 -3.60 17.06 -1.94
CA THR A 175 -4.05 16.20 -0.84
C THR A 175 -2.90 15.88 0.11
N ALA A 176 -3.16 15.91 1.41
CA ALA A 176 -2.18 15.53 2.44
C ALA A 176 -1.84 14.02 2.45
N LYS A 177 -2.73 13.20 1.87
CA LYS A 177 -2.58 11.75 1.66
C LYS A 177 -2.75 11.40 0.17
N GLU A 178 -2.87 10.12 -0.13
CA GLU A 178 -3.18 9.60 -1.47
C GLU A 178 -4.50 10.17 -2.00
N VAL A 179 -5.52 10.24 -1.14
CA VAL A 179 -6.85 10.85 -1.40
C VAL A 179 -7.32 11.70 -0.21
N GLY A 180 -8.17 12.72 -0.47
CA GLY A 180 -8.60 13.72 0.52
C GLY A 180 -10.11 14.00 0.56
N GLY A 181 -10.56 14.84 1.50
CA GLY A 181 -11.95 15.30 1.61
C GLY A 181 -12.24 16.59 0.81
N ASP A 182 -11.18 17.30 0.45
CA ASP A 182 -11.23 18.56 -0.29
C ASP A 182 -11.86 18.38 -1.68
N LEU A 183 -12.64 19.38 -2.09
CA LEU A 183 -13.21 19.47 -3.43
C LEU A 183 -13.25 20.88 -3.95
N TYR A 184 -13.23 20.97 -5.27
CA TYR A 184 -13.71 22.12 -6.00
C TYR A 184 -14.47 21.67 -7.23
N ASP A 185 -15.35 22.51 -7.73
CA ASP A 185 -16.00 22.29 -9.01
C ASP A 185 -16.33 23.62 -9.67
N PHE A 186 -16.51 23.59 -10.98
CA PHE A 186 -17.08 24.70 -11.73
C PHE A 186 -17.78 24.17 -12.98
N PHE A 187 -18.93 24.75 -13.29
CA PHE A 187 -19.79 24.26 -14.37
C PHE A 187 -20.69 25.37 -14.90
N PRO A 188 -20.97 25.39 -16.22
CA PRO A 188 -21.89 26.36 -16.81
C PRO A 188 -23.32 26.13 -16.30
N LEU A 189 -24.05 27.22 -16.08
CA LEU A 189 -25.45 27.25 -15.68
C LEU A 189 -26.24 28.08 -16.70
N GLY A 190 -26.55 27.46 -17.85
CA GLY A 190 -27.11 28.18 -19.00
C GLY A 190 -26.03 28.99 -19.74
N GLU A 191 -26.43 30.06 -20.43
CA GLU A 191 -25.53 30.81 -21.33
C GLU A 191 -24.68 31.88 -20.62
N SER A 192 -25.19 32.51 -19.57
CA SER A 192 -24.57 33.69 -18.94
C SER A 192 -24.20 33.49 -17.47
N LYS A 193 -24.19 32.25 -16.97
CA LYS A 193 -23.86 31.97 -15.57
C LYS A 193 -22.87 30.82 -15.43
N LEU A 194 -22.01 30.94 -14.43
CA LEU A 194 -21.05 29.92 -14.05
C LEU A 194 -21.23 29.60 -12.56
N GLY A 195 -21.55 28.35 -12.25
CA GLY A 195 -21.49 27.85 -10.88
C GLY A 195 -20.06 27.48 -10.50
N PHE A 196 -19.64 27.81 -9.28
CA PHE A 196 -18.35 27.39 -8.74
C PHE A 196 -18.48 26.99 -7.27
N VAL A 197 -17.69 26.00 -6.88
CA VAL A 197 -17.78 25.33 -5.59
C VAL A 197 -16.39 25.13 -5.03
N ILE A 198 -16.24 25.34 -3.72
CA ILE A 198 -15.11 24.82 -2.94
C ILE A 198 -15.67 24.21 -1.64
N GLY A 199 -15.08 23.12 -1.20
CA GLY A 199 -15.54 22.46 0.03
C GLY A 199 -14.54 21.47 0.59
N ASP A 200 -14.85 20.98 1.78
CA ASP A 200 -14.06 19.98 2.49
C ASP A 200 -14.97 19.02 3.26
N ALA A 201 -14.85 17.74 2.96
CA ALA A 201 -15.53 16.65 3.65
C ALA A 201 -14.78 16.25 4.92
N SER A 202 -15.53 16.07 6.01
CA SER A 202 -14.99 15.66 7.31
C SER A 202 -14.17 14.37 7.21
N GLY A 203 -12.96 14.38 7.77
CA GLY A 203 -12.09 13.21 7.86
C GLY A 203 -10.92 13.23 6.86
N LYS A 204 -10.39 12.05 6.52
CA LYS A 204 -9.27 11.89 5.58
C LYS A 204 -9.23 10.50 4.99
N GLY A 205 -8.58 10.34 3.85
CA GLY A 205 -8.45 9.04 3.17
C GLY A 205 -9.70 8.68 2.37
N ILE A 206 -9.90 7.37 2.12
CA ILE A 206 -10.92 6.87 1.20
C ILE A 206 -12.35 7.27 1.60
N PRO A 207 -12.79 7.15 2.88
CA PRO A 207 -14.16 7.52 3.24
C PRO A 207 -14.49 8.99 2.95
N ALA A 208 -13.57 9.91 3.31
CA ALA A 208 -13.72 11.33 3.02
C ALA A 208 -13.75 11.59 1.50
N ALA A 209 -12.91 10.91 0.72
CA ALA A 209 -12.87 11.03 -0.73
C ALA A 209 -14.17 10.56 -1.42
N ILE A 210 -14.81 9.51 -0.90
CA ILE A 210 -16.11 9.03 -1.40
C ILE A 210 -17.20 10.05 -1.04
N PHE A 211 -17.24 10.51 0.20
CA PHE A 211 -18.25 11.48 0.64
C PHE A 211 -18.12 12.81 -0.10
N MET A 212 -16.88 13.24 -0.34
CA MET A 212 -16.54 14.36 -1.21
C MET A 212 -17.15 14.19 -2.61
N ALA A 213 -16.91 13.05 -3.26
CA ALA A 213 -17.40 12.76 -4.60
C ALA A 213 -18.93 12.76 -4.68
N VAL A 214 -19.60 12.17 -3.68
CA VAL A 214 -21.06 12.16 -3.56
C VAL A 214 -21.59 13.58 -3.41
N SER A 215 -21.05 14.35 -2.45
CA SER A 215 -21.46 15.73 -2.17
C SER A 215 -21.33 16.63 -3.40
N ARG A 216 -20.18 16.57 -4.09
CA ARG A 216 -19.94 17.31 -5.32
C ARG A 216 -20.91 16.93 -6.44
N THR A 217 -21.20 15.64 -6.60
CA THR A 217 -22.11 15.14 -7.64
C THR A 217 -23.55 15.59 -7.38
N LEU A 218 -24.01 15.48 -6.13
CA LEU A 218 -25.35 15.93 -5.73
C LEU A 218 -25.50 17.43 -5.89
N LEU A 219 -24.50 18.21 -5.47
CA LEU A 219 -24.51 19.66 -5.63
C LEU A 219 -24.60 20.05 -7.10
N ARG A 220 -23.72 19.49 -7.95
CA ARG A 220 -23.73 19.80 -9.39
C ARG A 220 -25.08 19.45 -10.03
N ALA A 221 -25.62 18.25 -9.75
CA ALA A 221 -26.89 17.82 -10.30
C ALA A 221 -28.05 18.74 -9.86
N THR A 222 -28.06 19.15 -8.59
CA THR A 222 -29.07 20.06 -8.03
C THR A 222 -28.93 21.46 -8.62
N ALA A 223 -27.71 21.98 -8.72
CA ALA A 223 -27.43 23.30 -9.27
C ALA A 223 -27.87 23.42 -10.73
N MET A 224 -27.73 22.35 -11.52
CA MET A 224 -28.18 22.32 -12.93
C MET A 224 -29.70 22.45 -13.10
N THR A 225 -30.49 22.32 -12.03
CA THR A 225 -31.94 22.58 -12.06
C THR A 225 -32.29 24.08 -12.03
N GLY A 226 -31.29 24.96 -11.85
CA GLY A 226 -31.47 26.42 -11.86
C GLY A 226 -31.78 27.02 -10.48
N MET A 227 -31.69 26.25 -9.40
CA MET A 227 -31.85 26.75 -8.03
C MET A 227 -30.80 27.80 -7.67
N VAL A 228 -31.22 28.80 -6.89
CA VAL A 228 -30.30 29.78 -6.29
C VAL A 228 -29.45 29.12 -5.18
N PRO A 229 -28.29 29.69 -4.80
CA PRO A 229 -27.32 28.99 -3.96
C PRO A 229 -27.86 28.43 -2.64
N HIS A 230 -28.66 29.20 -1.91
CA HIS A 230 -29.19 28.79 -0.62
C HIS A 230 -30.25 27.68 -0.73
N GLU A 231 -31.07 27.68 -1.78
CA GLU A 231 -32.04 26.60 -2.04
C GLU A 231 -31.31 25.32 -2.45
N CYS A 232 -30.29 25.45 -3.30
CA CYS A 232 -29.45 24.35 -3.75
C CYS A 232 -28.77 23.66 -2.55
N LEU A 233 -28.09 24.42 -1.67
CA LEU A 233 -27.43 23.83 -0.50
C LEU A 233 -28.42 23.20 0.47
N ARG A 234 -29.60 23.79 0.68
CA ARG A 234 -30.65 23.21 1.53
C ARG A 234 -31.15 21.87 0.98
N HIS A 235 -31.34 21.77 -0.34
CA HIS A 235 -31.77 20.53 -0.98
C HIS A 235 -30.70 19.45 -0.88
N VAL A 236 -29.43 19.81 -1.16
CA VAL A 236 -28.28 18.90 -1.00
C VAL A 236 -28.12 18.44 0.44
N ASN A 237 -28.31 19.33 1.42
CA ASN A 237 -28.29 18.97 2.84
C ASN A 237 -29.33 17.89 3.17
N GLY A 238 -30.57 18.05 2.70
CA GLY A 238 -31.62 17.05 2.91
C GLY A 238 -31.26 15.67 2.35
N MET A 239 -30.62 15.63 1.17
CA MET A 239 -30.16 14.37 0.56
C MET A 239 -28.98 13.74 1.32
N LEU A 240 -28.00 14.55 1.74
CA LEU A 240 -26.84 14.09 2.49
C LEU A 240 -27.23 13.62 3.89
N HIS A 241 -28.12 14.34 4.57
CA HIS A 241 -28.59 13.99 5.91
C HIS A 241 -29.40 12.69 5.92
N ALA A 242 -30.26 12.48 4.91
CA ALA A 242 -31.08 11.27 4.83
C ALA A 242 -30.27 9.99 4.58
N ASN A 243 -29.08 10.10 3.98
CA ASN A 243 -28.23 8.96 3.61
C ASN A 243 -26.88 8.94 4.35
N GLY A 244 -26.68 9.86 5.30
CA GLY A 244 -25.42 10.07 6.00
C GLY A 244 -25.41 9.40 7.38
N ASP A 245 -24.23 8.99 7.82
CA ASP A 245 -24.00 8.62 9.22
C ASP A 245 -23.80 9.89 10.07
N ALA A 246 -24.17 9.83 11.36
CA ALA A 246 -24.23 10.98 12.28
C ALA A 246 -22.91 11.75 12.51
N GLU A 247 -21.79 11.29 11.94
CA GLU A 247 -20.46 11.87 12.10
C GLU A 247 -19.87 12.43 10.79
N THR A 248 -20.56 12.27 9.65
CA THR A 248 -20.04 12.70 8.34
C THR A 248 -20.71 13.98 7.87
N PHE A 249 -19.91 14.98 7.52
CA PHE A 249 -20.39 16.27 7.04
C PHE A 249 -19.45 16.87 6.00
N VAL A 250 -19.93 17.89 5.28
CA VAL A 250 -19.13 18.65 4.32
C VAL A 250 -19.35 20.14 4.53
N THR A 251 -18.27 20.90 4.55
CA THR A 251 -18.33 22.36 4.50
C THR A 251 -18.27 22.79 3.04
N ILE A 252 -19.16 23.68 2.59
CA ILE A 252 -19.22 24.10 1.19
C ILE A 252 -19.42 25.60 1.06
N PHE A 253 -18.64 26.23 0.18
CA PHE A 253 -18.98 27.51 -0.42
C PHE A 253 -19.47 27.27 -1.85
N TYR A 254 -20.69 27.73 -2.15
CA TYR A 254 -21.27 27.66 -3.50
C TYR A 254 -21.63 29.05 -4.00
N GLY A 255 -21.07 29.44 -5.14
CA GLY A 255 -21.32 30.70 -5.81
C GLY A 255 -21.79 30.52 -7.25
N ILE A 256 -22.57 31.49 -7.72
CA ILE A 256 -22.98 31.65 -9.11
C ILE A 256 -22.48 33.01 -9.57
N LEU A 257 -21.59 33.02 -10.56
CA LEU A 257 -21.11 34.20 -11.26
C LEU A 257 -22.00 34.47 -12.47
N ASP A 258 -22.59 35.66 -12.55
CA ASP A 258 -23.13 36.18 -13.80
C ASP A 258 -21.96 36.66 -14.68
N THR A 259 -21.76 36.02 -15.82
CA THR A 259 -20.59 36.25 -16.67
C THR A 259 -20.71 37.53 -17.50
N ALA A 260 -21.89 38.16 -17.55
CA ALA A 260 -22.11 39.42 -18.25
C ALA A 260 -21.91 40.62 -17.31
N THR A 261 -22.35 40.52 -16.05
CA THR A 261 -22.26 41.63 -15.08
C THR A 261 -21.06 41.54 -14.13
N GLY A 262 -20.50 40.33 -13.93
CA GLY A 262 -19.49 40.07 -12.92
C GLY A 262 -20.05 39.91 -11.50
N GLU A 263 -21.38 39.91 -11.33
CA GLU A 263 -22.03 39.74 -10.04
C GLU A 263 -21.95 38.30 -9.54
N ILE A 264 -21.63 38.11 -8.26
CA ILE A 264 -21.59 36.79 -7.62
C ILE A 264 -22.68 36.71 -6.57
N THR A 265 -23.61 35.77 -6.75
CA THR A 265 -24.54 35.34 -5.70
C THR A 265 -24.00 34.07 -5.05
N TYR A 266 -23.91 34.00 -3.72
CA TYR A 266 -23.35 32.84 -3.05
C TYR A 266 -24.12 32.42 -1.79
N CYS A 267 -23.84 31.20 -1.32
CA CYS A 267 -24.22 30.72 -0.01
C CYS A 267 -23.04 29.92 0.58
N ASN A 268 -22.78 30.13 1.88
CA ASN A 268 -21.68 29.48 2.58
C ASN A 268 -22.23 28.55 3.67
N GLY A 269 -22.16 27.24 3.42
CA GLY A 269 -22.47 26.16 4.35
C GLY A 269 -21.26 25.81 5.23
N ALA A 270 -20.93 26.71 6.15
CA ALA A 270 -19.85 26.59 7.13
C ALA A 270 -18.43 26.36 6.58
N HIS A 271 -18.13 26.76 5.34
CA HIS A 271 -16.78 26.73 4.79
C HIS A 271 -16.00 28.01 5.11
N ASN A 272 -14.68 27.94 4.98
CA ASN A 272 -13.82 29.10 5.18
C ASN A 272 -14.24 30.24 4.24
N PRO A 273 -14.43 31.47 4.76
CA PRO A 273 -14.95 32.57 3.97
C PRO A 273 -13.93 33.01 2.90
N PRO A 274 -14.35 33.17 1.64
CA PRO A 274 -13.48 33.71 0.61
C PRO A 274 -13.02 35.14 0.90
N TYR A 275 -11.93 35.50 0.24
CA TYR A 275 -11.36 36.85 0.26
C TYR A 275 -11.45 37.47 -1.13
N VAL A 276 -11.79 38.76 -1.17
CA VAL A 276 -11.84 39.59 -2.37
C VAL A 276 -10.63 40.51 -2.36
N LEU A 277 -9.72 40.31 -3.31
CA LEU A 277 -8.64 41.25 -3.58
C LEU A 277 -9.12 42.29 -4.59
N ARG A 278 -9.17 43.55 -4.18
CA ARG A 278 -9.56 44.70 -5.00
C ARG A 278 -8.35 45.19 -5.83
N THR A 279 -8.62 45.93 -6.90
CA THR A 279 -7.58 46.50 -7.77
C THR A 279 -6.70 47.53 -7.06
N ASP A 280 -7.18 48.11 -5.96
CA ASP A 280 -6.44 49.03 -5.08
C ASP A 280 -5.52 48.29 -4.08
N GLY A 281 -5.49 46.94 -4.12
CA GLY A 281 -4.69 46.09 -3.23
C GLY A 281 -5.37 45.77 -1.89
N ARG A 282 -6.58 46.29 -1.63
CA ARG A 282 -7.34 45.98 -0.42
C ARG A 282 -7.88 44.55 -0.46
N VAL A 283 -7.82 43.87 0.68
CA VAL A 283 -8.38 42.53 0.87
C VAL A 283 -9.60 42.63 1.77
N GLU A 284 -10.75 42.13 1.28
CA GLU A 284 -12.01 42.10 2.01
C GLU A 284 -12.44 40.64 2.23
N SER A 285 -12.90 40.29 3.43
CA SER A 285 -13.51 38.98 3.67
C SER A 285 -15.01 39.05 3.38
N THR A 286 -15.59 37.96 2.90
CA THR A 286 -17.05 37.83 2.72
C THR A 286 -17.83 37.72 4.05
N GLY A 287 -17.16 37.84 5.20
CA GLY A 287 -17.75 37.67 6.53
C GLY A 287 -17.79 36.21 6.97
N ALA A 288 -18.10 35.98 8.25
CA ALA A 288 -18.26 34.61 8.76
C ALA A 288 -19.42 33.89 8.05
N PRO A 289 -19.34 32.57 7.86
CA PRO A 289 -20.47 31.81 7.32
C PRO A 289 -21.68 31.91 8.26
N ASP A 290 -22.83 32.26 7.70
CA ASP A 290 -24.11 32.28 8.42
C ASP A 290 -24.85 30.93 8.34
N GLY A 291 -24.37 30.00 7.50
CA GLY A 291 -24.93 28.66 7.31
C GLY A 291 -24.18 27.55 8.05
N LEU A 292 -24.82 26.40 8.20
CA LEU A 292 -24.23 25.21 8.85
C LEU A 292 -23.59 24.26 7.84
N MET A 293 -22.75 23.36 8.35
CA MET A 293 -22.16 22.27 7.57
C MET A 293 -23.25 21.30 7.09
N LEU A 294 -23.12 20.82 5.86
CA LEU A 294 -24.12 19.97 5.22
C LEU A 294 -23.97 18.51 5.68
N GLY A 295 -25.09 17.80 5.79
CA GLY A 295 -25.19 16.39 6.16
C GLY A 295 -25.38 16.14 7.66
N LEU A 296 -24.84 17.02 8.52
CA LEU A 296 -24.87 16.82 9.97
C LEU A 296 -26.22 17.14 10.61
N PHE A 297 -26.85 18.23 10.20
CA PHE A 297 -28.09 18.73 10.80
C PHE A 297 -29.26 18.60 9.82
N ALA A 298 -30.45 18.28 10.33
CA ALA A 298 -31.67 18.20 9.52
C ALA A 298 -32.04 19.55 8.87
N GLN A 299 -31.67 20.66 9.51
CA GLN A 299 -31.80 22.02 8.98
C GLN A 299 -30.41 22.67 8.99
N ALA A 300 -29.90 23.01 7.80
CA ALA A 300 -28.62 23.65 7.57
C ALA A 300 -28.76 24.74 6.48
#